data_AF-A0A957GH51-F1
#
_entry.id   AF-A0A957GH51-F1
#
_cell.length_a   1.000
_cell.length_b   1.000
_cell.length_c   1.000
_cell.angle_alpha   90.00
_cell.angle_beta   90.00
_cell.angle_gamma   90.00
#
_symmetry.space_group_name_H-M   'P 1'
#
loop_
_entity.id
_entity.type
_entity.pdbx_description
1 polymer ?
#
loop_
_entity_poly.entity_id
_entity_poly.type
_entity_poly.pdbx_seq_one_letter_code
_entity_poly.pdbx_strand_id
1 'polypeptide(L)'
;MHLEQLRDAEEAKRKGQARRTLLQTIWLLITGSGAYVLTSLLLAQNENLYATLYRQFSIPTWVPTAVVFWAIVIIIVLLMQLIFLLVFITASSEGRRRPGTPSLYSRNKDPLDDRF
;
A
#
# COMPACT_ATOMS: atom_id res chain seq x y z
N MET A 1 -6.22 -17.78 -34.21
CA MET A 1 -7.15 -16.72 -33.77
C MET A 1 -7.53 -16.80 -32.29
N HIS A 2 -8.25 -17.82 -31.79
CA HIS A 2 -8.67 -17.84 -30.38
C HIS A 2 -7.50 -17.98 -29.38
N LEU A 3 -6.48 -18.79 -29.73
CA LEU A 3 -5.26 -18.95 -28.92
C LEU A 3 -4.36 -17.70 -28.89
N GLU A 4 -4.36 -16.90 -29.96
CA GLU A 4 -3.60 -15.64 -30.03
C GLU A 4 -4.28 -14.57 -29.19
N GLN A 5 -5.61 -14.47 -29.26
CA GLN A 5 -6.39 -13.57 -28.40
C GLN A 5 -6.25 -13.90 -26.91
N LEU A 6 -6.16 -15.18 -26.55
CA LEU A 6 -5.90 -15.61 -25.17
C LEU A 6 -4.48 -15.23 -24.70
N ARG A 7 -3.46 -15.35 -25.57
CA ARG A 7 -2.10 -14.88 -25.26
C ARG A 7 -2.03 -13.36 -25.10
N ASP A 8 -2.68 -12.60 -25.97
CA ASP A 8 -2.70 -11.14 -25.90
C ASP A 8 -3.43 -10.65 -24.64
N ALA A 9 -4.52 -11.32 -24.24
CA ALA A 9 -5.23 -11.02 -23.00
C ALA A 9 -4.38 -11.33 -21.74
N GLU A 10 -3.60 -12.40 -21.75
CA GLU A 10 -2.65 -12.69 -20.68
C GLU A 10 -1.51 -11.67 -20.62
N GLU A 11 -0.93 -11.30 -21.76
CA GLU A 11 0.11 -10.29 -21.82
C GLU A 11 -0.39 -8.90 -21.37
N ALA A 12 -1.62 -8.53 -21.73
CA ALA A 12 -2.26 -7.31 -21.27
C ALA A 12 -2.50 -7.31 -19.76
N LYS A 13 -2.99 -8.43 -19.18
CA LYS A 13 -3.14 -8.59 -17.73
C LYS A 13 -1.81 -8.49 -16.99
N ARG A 14 -0.75 -9.13 -17.51
CA ARG A 14 0.60 -9.06 -16.93
C ARG A 14 1.17 -7.64 -17.00
N LYS A 15 0.99 -6.94 -18.12
CA LYS A 15 1.40 -5.53 -18.28
C LYS A 15 0.65 -4.60 -17.30
N GLY A 16 -0.65 -4.86 -17.07
CA GLY A 16 -1.47 -4.13 -16.10
C GLY A 16 -1.02 -4.35 -14.65
N GLN A 17 -0.76 -5.60 -14.26
CA GLN A 17 -0.24 -5.92 -12.92
C GLN A 17 1.15 -5.35 -12.68
N ALA A 18 2.07 -5.49 -13.64
CA ALA A 18 3.44 -4.98 -13.51
C ALA A 18 3.48 -3.46 -13.29
N ARG A 19 2.64 -2.69 -14.00
CA ARG A 19 2.51 -1.23 -13.80
C ARG A 19 1.97 -0.87 -12.43
N ARG A 20 0.98 -1.62 -11.93
CA ARG A 20 0.43 -1.42 -10.57
C ARG A 20 1.49 -1.69 -9.50
N THR A 21 2.23 -2.79 -9.62
CA THR A 21 3.31 -3.13 -8.68
C THR A 21 4.41 -2.08 -8.72
N LEU A 22 4.82 -1.60 -9.90
CA LEU A 22 5.81 -0.53 -10.01
C LEU A 22 5.38 0.76 -9.32
N LEU A 23 4.13 1.20 -9.55
CA LEU A 23 3.58 2.38 -8.87
C LEU A 23 3.53 2.20 -7.36
N GLN A 24 3.14 1.02 -6.88
CA GLN A 24 3.10 0.71 -5.45
C GLN A 24 4.50 0.71 -4.83
N THR A 25 5.50 0.17 -5.52
CA THR A 25 6.90 0.19 -5.05
C THR A 25 7.45 1.62 -4.99
N ILE A 26 7.23 2.43 -6.04
CA ILE A 26 7.65 3.83 -6.05
C ILE A 26 6.98 4.59 -4.90
N TRP A 27 5.67 4.37 -4.70
CA TRP A 27 4.95 4.98 -3.60
C TRP A 27 5.47 4.55 -2.23
N LEU A 28 5.79 3.27 -2.05
CA LEU A 28 6.38 2.75 -0.82
C LEU A 28 7.74 3.39 -0.53
N LEU A 29 8.57 3.60 -1.56
CA LEU A 29 9.85 4.30 -1.42
C LEU A 29 9.64 5.77 -1.02
N ILE A 30 8.71 6.47 -1.66
CA ILE A 30 8.40 7.87 -1.32
C ILE A 30 7.88 7.99 0.11
N THR A 31 6.92 7.16 0.49
CA THR A 31 6.34 7.16 1.85
C THR A 31 7.33 6.74 2.92
N GLY A 32 8.19 5.75 2.64
CA GLY A 32 9.26 5.34 3.55
C GLY A 32 10.30 6.46 3.77
N SER A 33 10.75 7.09 2.68
CA SER A 33 11.70 8.20 2.73
C SER A 33 11.10 9.42 3.44
N GLY A 34 9.85 9.76 3.11
CA GLY A 34 9.12 10.86 3.73
C GLY A 34 8.88 10.62 5.22
N ALA A 35 8.49 9.40 5.61
CA ALA A 35 8.30 9.04 7.01
C ALA A 35 9.60 9.14 7.82
N TYR A 36 10.73 8.72 7.25
CA TYR A 36 12.04 8.86 7.89
C TYR A 36 12.39 10.32 8.15
N VAL A 37 12.26 11.18 7.14
CA VAL A 37 12.54 12.63 7.26
C VAL A 37 11.59 13.30 8.24
N LEU A 38 10.30 12.96 8.19
CA LEU A 38 9.31 13.54 9.09
C LEU A 38 9.57 13.14 10.54
N THR A 39 9.91 11.87 10.78
CA THR A 39 10.23 11.36 12.12
C THR A 39 11.52 11.99 12.65
N SER A 40 12.55 12.14 11.80
CA SER A 40 13.81 12.77 12.22
C SER A 40 13.62 14.25 12.57
N LEU A 41 12.83 15.01 11.79
CA LEU A 41 12.49 16.40 12.10
C LEU A 41 11.69 16.53 13.41
N LEU A 42 10.72 15.64 13.61
CA LEU A 42 9.83 15.67 14.77
C LEU A 42 10.60 15.37 16.07
N LEU A 43 11.61 14.51 15.99
CA LEU A 43 12.49 14.19 17.12
C LEU A 43 13.59 15.23 17.33
N ALA A 44 14.09 15.85 16.26
CA ALA A 44 15.07 16.93 16.37
C ALA A 44 14.49 18.17 17.07
N GLN A 45 13.18 18.42 16.93
CA GLN A 45 12.51 19.56 17.57
C GLN A 45 12.02 19.28 18.99
N ASN A 46 11.86 18.01 19.39
CA ASN A 46 11.33 17.65 20.70
C ASN A 46 12.29 16.74 21.47
N GLU A 47 13.18 17.36 22.24
CA GLU A 47 14.15 16.65 23.09
C GLU A 47 13.48 15.71 24.12
N ASN A 48 12.26 16.03 24.57
CA ASN A 48 11.51 15.25 25.55
C ASN A 48 10.60 14.16 24.95
N LEU A 49 10.59 13.99 23.63
CA LEU A 49 9.65 13.07 22.98
C LEU A 49 9.94 11.62 23.39
N TYR A 50 11.20 11.21 23.39
CA TYR A 50 11.59 9.86 23.83
C TYR A 50 11.20 9.62 25.29
N ALA A 51 11.49 10.54 26.21
CA ALA A 51 11.13 10.38 27.62
C ALA A 51 9.61 10.20 27.81
N THR A 52 8.82 10.95 27.02
CA THR A 52 7.36 10.83 27.00
C THR A 52 6.92 9.48 26.45
N LEU A 53 7.48 9.04 25.32
CA LEU A 53 7.13 7.76 24.70
C LEU A 53 7.46 6.57 25.62
N TYR A 54 8.62 6.56 26.26
CA TYR A 54 9.00 5.48 27.17
C TYR A 54 8.05 5.39 28.36
N ARG A 55 7.61 6.53 28.91
CA ARG A 55 6.62 6.56 29.99
C ARG A 55 5.22 6.16 29.52
N GLN A 56 4.73 6.74 28.44
CA GLN A 56 3.37 6.55 27.95
C GLN A 56 3.13 5.11 27.48
N PHE A 57 4.10 4.53 26.78
CA PHE A 57 4.01 3.19 26.22
C PHE A 57 4.65 2.13 27.11
N SER A 58 5.06 2.49 28.33
CA SER A 58 5.74 1.59 29.28
C SER A 58 6.91 0.83 28.65
N ILE A 59 7.68 1.51 27.77
CA ILE A 59 8.79 0.90 27.06
C ILE A 59 9.93 0.74 28.07
N PRO A 60 10.48 -0.47 28.24
CA PRO A 60 11.61 -0.68 29.12
C PRO A 60 12.84 0.14 28.69
N THR A 61 13.59 0.67 29.65
CA THR A 61 14.78 1.50 29.40
C THR A 61 15.93 0.76 28.72
N TRP A 62 15.91 -0.57 28.72
CA TRP A 62 16.89 -1.39 27.99
C TRP A 62 16.64 -1.39 26.48
N VAL A 63 15.45 -0.97 26.02
CA VAL A 63 15.15 -0.87 24.59
C VAL A 63 15.91 0.32 24.00
N PRO A 64 16.73 0.13 22.95
CA PRO A 64 17.45 1.22 22.30
C PRO A 64 16.50 2.22 21.66
N THR A 65 16.83 3.51 21.72
CA THR A 65 16.04 4.59 21.08
C THR A 65 15.92 4.41 19.57
N ALA A 66 16.92 3.78 18.94
CA ALA A 66 16.87 3.41 17.52
C ALA A 66 15.71 2.46 17.18
N VAL A 67 15.37 1.53 18.07
CA VAL A 67 14.24 0.60 17.87
C VAL A 67 12.92 1.37 17.93
N VAL A 68 12.78 2.28 18.89
CA VAL A 68 11.61 3.14 19.04
C VAL A 68 11.47 4.06 17.82
N PHE A 69 12.57 4.63 17.34
CA PHE A 69 12.59 5.42 16.10
C PHE A 69 12.02 4.64 14.92
N TRP A 70 12.55 3.45 14.64
CA TRP A 70 12.08 2.63 13.52
C TRP A 70 10.63 2.19 13.69
N ALA A 71 10.19 1.92 14.92
CA ALA A 71 8.78 1.62 15.19
C ALA A 71 7.87 2.79 14.81
N ILE A 72 8.24 4.03 15.14
CA ILE A 72 7.49 5.24 14.74
C ILE A 72 7.46 5.39 13.21
N VAL A 73 8.60 5.21 12.54
CA VAL A 73 8.67 5.27 11.07
C VAL A 73 7.71 4.24 10.45
N ILE A 74 7.72 3.00 10.93
CA ILE A 74 6.83 1.94 10.44
C ILE A 74 5.37 2.31 10.66
N ILE A 75 5.01 2.83 11.83
CA ILE A 75 3.63 3.26 12.13
C ILE A 75 3.17 4.36 11.17
N ILE A 76 4.02 5.36 10.91
CA ILE A 76 3.70 6.45 9.97
C ILE A 76 3.55 5.92 8.54
N VAL A 77 4.44 5.02 8.11
CA VAL A 77 4.32 4.37 6.79
C VAL A 77 3.01 3.60 6.68
N LEU A 78 2.64 2.81 7.69
CA LEU A 78 1.39 2.06 7.71
C LEU A 78 0.17 3.00 7.63
N LEU A 79 0.18 4.11 8.37
CA LEU A 79 -0.88 5.12 8.30
C LEU A 79 -0.98 5.74 6.91
N MET A 80 0.16 6.08 6.29
CA MET A 80 0.16 6.62 4.92
C MET A 80 -0.32 5.59 3.88
N GLN A 81 0.03 4.32 4.04
CA GLN A 81 -0.46 3.24 3.18
C GLN A 81 -1.98 3.03 3.35
N LEU A 82 -2.50 3.17 4.57
CA LEU A 82 -3.94 3.09 4.84
C LEU A 82 -4.69 4.24 4.15
N ILE A 83 -4.18 5.47 4.26
CA ILE A 83 -4.74 6.63 3.54
C ILE A 83 -4.71 6.39 2.03
N PHE A 84 -3.60 5.88 1.50
CA PHE A 84 -3.49 5.56 0.08
C PHE A 84 -4.52 4.52 -0.36
N LEU A 85 -4.77 3.48 0.45
CA LEU A 85 -5.79 2.48 0.17
C LEU A 85 -7.19 3.10 0.14
N LEU A 86 -7.52 4.01 1.06
CA LEU A 86 -8.79 4.73 1.05
C LEU A 86 -8.94 5.65 -0.17
N VAL A 87 -7.87 6.38 -0.53
CA VAL A 87 -7.84 7.21 -1.75
C VAL A 87 -8.00 6.34 -2.99
N PHE A 88 -7.34 5.18 -3.04
CA PHE A 88 -7.47 4.25 -4.16
C PHE A 88 -8.91 3.76 -4.29
N ILE A 89 -9.57 3.34 -3.20
CA ILE A 89 -10.96 2.87 -3.24
C ILE A 89 -11.92 3.97 -3.72
N THR A 90 -11.71 5.22 -3.26
CA THR A 90 -12.63 6.33 -3.53
C THR A 90 -12.41 6.97 -4.90
N ALA A 91 -11.17 7.13 -5.35
CA ALA A 91 -10.80 7.83 -6.58
C ALA A 91 -10.59 6.89 -7.78
N SER A 92 -10.24 5.62 -7.59
CA SER A 92 -10.02 4.67 -8.69
C SER A 92 -11.35 4.11 -9.20
N SER A 93 -11.59 4.23 -10.51
CA SER A 93 -12.70 3.54 -11.20
C SER A 93 -12.63 2.01 -11.05
N GLU A 94 -11.43 1.47 -10.86
CA GLU A 94 -11.19 0.05 -10.61
C GLU A 94 -11.61 -0.38 -9.19
N GLY A 95 -11.48 0.50 -8.20
CA GLY A 95 -11.94 0.26 -6.82
C GLY A 95 -13.46 0.29 -6.69
N ARG A 96 -14.15 0.96 -7.62
CA ARG A 96 -15.62 0.97 -7.74
C ARG A 96 -16.18 -0.18 -8.56
N ARG A 97 -15.33 -0.97 -9.25
CA ARG A 97 -15.82 -2.19 -9.90
C ARG A 97 -16.24 -3.15 -8.80
N ARG A 98 -17.55 -3.39 -8.67
CA ARG A 98 -18.07 -4.46 -7.82
C ARG A 98 -17.30 -5.73 -8.17
N PRO A 99 -16.72 -6.46 -7.20
CA PRO A 99 -16.20 -7.79 -7.48
C PRO A 99 -17.36 -8.55 -8.15
N GLY A 100 -17.16 -8.93 -9.42
CA GLY A 100 -18.19 -9.61 -10.19
C GLY A 100 -18.70 -10.79 -9.38
N THR A 101 -20.01 -11.01 -9.39
CA THR A 101 -20.64 -12.17 -8.74
C THR A 101 -19.85 -13.43 -9.10
N PRO A 102 -19.36 -14.21 -8.12
CA PRO A 102 -18.64 -15.43 -8.42
C PRO A 102 -19.61 -16.38 -9.12
N SER A 103 -19.46 -16.56 -10.44
CA SER A 103 -20.14 -17.65 -11.13
C SER A 103 -19.44 -18.94 -10.68
N LEU A 104 -20.24 -19.97 -10.36
CA LEU A 104 -19.74 -21.29 -9.95
C LEU A 104 -18.91 -21.99 -11.05
N TYR A 105 -18.78 -21.38 -12.23
CA TYR A 105 -18.02 -21.86 -13.37
C TYR A 105 -17.37 -20.66 -14.13
N SER A 106 -16.29 -20.07 -13.63
CA SER A 106 -15.07 -19.73 -14.42
C SER A 106 -14.08 -18.81 -13.65
N ARG A 107 -12.79 -19.07 -13.88
CA ARG A 107 -11.61 -18.35 -13.35
C ARG A 107 -11.16 -17.19 -14.28
N ASN A 108 -12.00 -16.81 -15.25
CA ASN A 108 -11.79 -15.68 -16.18
C ASN A 108 -13.17 -15.27 -16.74
N LYS A 109 -13.63 -14.05 -16.46
CA LYS A 109 -14.83 -13.47 -17.08
C LYS A 109 -14.50 -13.07 -18.53
N ASP A 110 -15.33 -13.52 -19.47
CA ASP A 110 -15.19 -13.38 -20.93
C ASP A 110 -15.67 -11.99 -21.40
N PRO A 111 -15.05 -11.32 -22.39
CA PRO A 111 -15.43 -9.97 -22.84
C PRO A 111 -16.72 -9.89 -23.70
N LEU A 112 -17.44 -11.01 -23.89
CA LEU A 112 -18.65 -11.09 -24.71
C LEU A 112 -19.96 -11.15 -23.92
N ASP A 113 -19.90 -11.12 -22.58
CA ASP A 113 -21.09 -11.14 -21.71
C ASP A 113 -21.94 -9.85 -21.78
N ASP A 114 -21.48 -8.80 -22.48
CA ASP A 114 -22.21 -7.52 -22.63
C ASP A 114 -22.96 -7.40 -23.98
N ARG A 115 -23.28 -8.52 -24.66
CA ARG A 115 -24.12 -8.49 -25.86
C ARG A 115 -25.50 -9.13 -25.70
N PHE A 116 -26.16 -8.96 -24.55
CA PHE A 116 -27.63 -9.03 -24.43
C PHE A 116 -28.11 -8.17 -23.25
#